data_AF-A0A950ATV0-F1
#
_entry.id   AF-A0A950ATV0-F1
#
_cell.length_a   1.000
_cell.length_b   1.000
_cell.length_c   1.000
_cell.angle_alpha   90.00
_cell.angle_beta   90.00
_cell.angle_gamma   90.00
#
_symmetry.space_group_name_H-M   'P 1'
#
loop_
_entity.id
_entity.type
_entity.pdbx_description
1 polymer ?
#
loop_
_entity_poly.entity_id
_entity_poly.type
_entity_poly.pdbx_seq_one_letter_code
_entity_poly.pdbx_strand_id
1 'polypeptide(L)' 'MALEGQSRADSARDRVPSRVIIEGVSPEVDGGRFPIKRTIDEEVVVSADIFTDGHDAVVAVLRHRPV' A
#
# COMPACT_ATOMS: atom_id res chain seq x y z
N MET A 1 30.19 -0.83 10.63
CA MET A 1 29.44 0.34 10.10
C MET A 1 27.98 -0.04 10.07
N ALA A 2 27.32 0.13 11.22
CA ALA A 2 25.88 0.03 11.34
C ALA A 2 25.32 1.43 11.05
N LEU A 3 24.34 1.51 10.16
CA LEU A 3 23.52 2.70 9.95
C LEU A 3 22.07 2.22 10.11
N GLU A 4 21.59 2.35 11.36
CA GLU A 4 20.31 2.95 11.75
C GLU A 4 19.08 2.59 10.87
N GLY A 5 18.03 1.89 11.34
CA GLY A 5 17.42 1.98 12.66
C GLY A 5 16.42 3.14 12.76
N GLN A 6 15.40 3.22 11.89
CA GLN A 6 14.16 4.02 12.03
C GLN A 6 13.11 3.44 11.02
N SER A 7 11.84 3.17 11.29
CA SER A 7 10.90 3.47 12.37
C SER A 7 9.93 2.29 12.50
N ARG A 8 9.76 1.76 13.71
CA ARG A 8 8.71 0.80 14.09
C ARG A 8 7.50 1.51 14.74
N ALA A 9 7.28 2.78 14.46
CA ALA A 9 6.20 3.55 15.06
C ALA A 9 5.42 4.36 14.01
N ASP A 10 4.33 3.78 13.52
CA ASP A 10 3.18 4.53 12.98
C ASP A 10 1.93 4.32 13.89
N SER A 11 2.14 3.82 15.10
CA SER A 11 1.10 3.72 16.11
C SER A 11 0.83 5.10 16.71
N ALA A 12 -0.26 5.72 16.26
CA ALA A 12 -0.91 6.90 16.85
C ALA A 12 -0.30 8.28 16.51
N ARG A 13 -0.25 8.63 15.22
CA ARG A 13 -0.44 10.04 14.85
C ARG A 13 -1.93 10.33 14.77
N ASP A 14 -2.30 11.35 15.53
CA ASP A 14 -3.64 11.89 15.71
C ASP A 14 -4.35 12.17 14.37
N ARG A 15 -5.65 11.96 14.40
CA ARG A 15 -6.52 11.53 13.31
C ARG A 15 -6.90 12.68 12.37
N VAL A 16 -5.92 13.26 11.68
CA VAL A 16 -6.19 13.97 10.43
C VAL A 16 -6.34 12.90 9.36
N PRO A 17 -7.52 12.73 8.73
CA PRO A 17 -7.65 11.83 7.59
C PRO A 17 -6.57 12.18 6.57
N SER A 18 -5.83 11.18 6.09
CA SER A 18 -4.99 11.39 4.91
C SER A 18 -5.90 11.96 3.81
N ARG A 19 -5.53 13.11 3.27
CA ARG A 19 -6.21 13.71 2.10
C ARG A 19 -6.13 12.84 0.85
N VAL A 20 -5.19 11.90 0.85
CA VAL A 20 -5.02 10.90 -0.20
C VAL A 20 -5.94 9.72 0.07
N ILE A 21 -6.81 9.46 -0.90
CA ILE A 21 -7.72 8.32 -0.96
C ILE A 21 -7.06 7.24 -1.83
N ILE A 22 -7.11 6.00 -1.35
CA ILE A 22 -6.67 4.80 -2.08
C ILE A 22 -7.85 3.84 -2.10
N GLU A 23 -8.34 3.47 -3.27
CA GLU A 23 -9.45 2.54 -3.43
C GLU A 23 -9.25 1.61 -4.63
N GLY A 24 -10.17 0.65 -4.80
CA GLY A 24 -10.15 -0.25 -5.97
C GLY A 24 -8.89 -1.09 -6.11
N VAL A 25 -8.22 -1.44 -5.00
CA VAL A 25 -6.96 -2.18 -5.04
C VAL A 25 -7.18 -3.54 -5.69
N SER A 26 -6.42 -3.83 -6.74
CA SER A 26 -6.47 -5.09 -7.48
C SER A 26 -5.07 -5.67 -7.62
N PRO A 27 -4.91 -7.01 -7.59
CA PRO A 27 -5.96 -8.02 -7.45
C PRO A 27 -6.48 -8.20 -6.02
N GLU A 28 -7.80 -8.40 -5.88
CA GLU A 28 -8.49 -8.63 -4.61
C GLU A 28 -9.41 -9.87 -4.72
N VAL A 29 -9.48 -10.67 -3.65
CA VAL A 29 -10.38 -11.83 -3.59
C VAL A 29 -11.32 -11.70 -2.38
N ASP A 30 -12.63 -11.60 -2.66
CA ASP A 30 -13.72 -11.55 -1.66
C ASP A 30 -13.47 -10.49 -0.56
N GLY A 31 -13.27 -9.21 -0.91
CA GLY A 31 -13.07 -8.18 0.11
C GLY A 31 -11.70 -8.23 0.79
N GLY A 32 -10.73 -8.96 0.22
CA GLY A 32 -9.46 -9.30 0.88
C GLY A 32 -9.58 -10.44 1.90
N ARG A 33 -10.71 -11.15 1.95
CA ARG A 33 -10.91 -12.30 2.84
C ARG A 33 -9.95 -13.46 2.51
N PHE A 34 -9.56 -13.59 1.26
CA PHE A 34 -8.62 -14.61 0.81
C PHE A 34 -7.42 -13.99 0.12
N PRO A 35 -6.23 -14.61 0.24
CA PRO A 35 -5.07 -14.17 -0.53
C PRO A 35 -5.27 -14.44 -2.02
N ILE A 36 -4.72 -13.56 -2.85
CA ILE A 36 -4.54 -13.84 -4.27
C ILE A 36 -3.61 -15.04 -4.45
N LYS A 37 -3.87 -15.84 -5.47
CA LYS A 37 -3.01 -16.95 -5.85
C LYS A 37 -2.00 -16.46 -6.88
N ARG A 38 -0.77 -16.94 -6.78
CA ARG A 38 0.29 -16.78 -7.78
C ARG A 38 1.20 -18.00 -7.75
N THR A 39 1.92 -18.23 -8.83
CA THR A 39 2.97 -19.25 -8.94
C THR A 39 4.35 -18.64 -8.67
N ILE A 40 5.35 -19.50 -8.51
CA ILE A 40 6.74 -19.05 -8.37
C ILE A 40 7.16 -18.38 -9.68
N ASP A 41 7.88 -17.27 -9.58
CA ASP A 41 8.32 -16.42 -10.70
C ASP A 41 7.21 -15.73 -11.51
N GLU A 42 5.96 -15.79 -11.04
CA GLU A 42 4.87 -15.05 -11.66
C GLU A 42 4.87 -13.57 -11.23
N GLU A 43 4.86 -12.69 -12.23
CA GLU A 43 4.67 -11.26 -12.00
C GLU A 43 3.23 -10.97 -11.59
N VAL A 44 3.06 -10.25 -10.48
CA VAL A 44 1.75 -9.78 -10.03
C VAL A 44 1.68 -8.27 -10.25
N VAL A 45 0.83 -7.86 -11.18
CA VAL A 45 0.51 -6.46 -11.40
C VAL A 45 -0.48 -5.99 -10.35
N VAL A 46 -0.06 -5.04 -9.51
CA VAL A 46 -0.94 -4.42 -8.52
C VAL A 46 -1.35 -3.03 -9.01
N SER A 47 -2.66 -2.77 -9.03
CA SER A 47 -3.26 -1.49 -9.40
C SER A 47 -4.16 -0.96 -8.29
N ALA A 48 -4.31 0.34 -8.22
CA ALA A 48 -5.25 1.01 -7.31
C ALA A 48 -5.60 2.39 -7.85
N ASP A 49 -6.79 2.88 -7.50
CA ASP A 49 -7.20 4.25 -7.76
C ASP A 49 -6.72 5.13 -6.61
N ILE A 50 -5.86 6.11 -6.92
CA ILE A 50 -5.24 6.97 -5.91
C ILE A 50 -5.38 8.43 -6.32
N PHE A 51 -6.03 9.22 -5.47
CA PHE A 51 -6.30 10.64 -5.71
C PHE A 51 -6.37 11.43 -4.40
N THR A 52 -6.34 12.75 -4.52
CA THR A 52 -6.43 13.69 -3.39
C THR A 52 -7.38 14.84 -3.77
N ASP A 53 -7.94 15.53 -2.79
CA ASP A 53 -8.71 16.77 -2.97
C ASP A 53 -7.81 17.96 -3.35
N GLY A 54 -7.22 17.93 -4.54
CA GLY A 54 -6.37 19.03 -5.01
C GLY A 54 -5.64 18.72 -6.31
N HIS A 55 -4.73 19.62 -6.67
CA HIS A 55 -3.91 19.50 -7.88
C HIS A 55 -2.49 18.99 -7.61
N ASP A 56 -2.23 18.56 -6.37
CA ASP A 56 -0.92 18.06 -5.99
C ASP A 56 -0.63 16.74 -6.71
N ALA A 57 0.61 16.59 -7.18
CA ALA A 57 1.06 15.35 -7.79
C ALA A 57 1.04 14.22 -6.74
N VAL A 58 0.43 13.10 -7.11
CA VAL A 58 0.34 11.91 -6.26
C VAL A 58 1.47 10.94 -6.63
N VAL A 59 2.12 10.37 -5.62
CA VAL A 59 3.11 9.31 -5.78
C VAL A 59 2.70 8.12 -4.92
N ALA A 60 2.81 6.92 -5.46
CA ALA A 60 2.47 5.68 -4.77
C ALA A 60 3.68 4.74 -4.71
N VAL A 61 3.75 3.95 -3.64
CA VAL A 61 4.76 2.90 -3.46
C VAL A 61 4.07 1.62 -3.05
N LEU A 62 4.31 0.54 -3.81
CA LEU A 62 3.84 -0.78 -3.44
C LEU A 62 4.73 -1.36 -2.33
N ARG A 63 4.17 -1.52 -1.13
CA ARG A 63 4.81 -2.21 -0.01
C ARG A 63 4.33 -3.66 -0.01
N HIS A 64 5.26 -4.60 -0.11
CA HIS A 64 4.96 -6.03 0.00
C HIS A 64 5.83 -6.68 1.07
N ARG A 65 5.31 -7.75 1.66
CA ARG A 65 6.06 -8.60 2.58
C ARG A 65 6.38 -9.91 1.87
N PRO A 66 7.66 -10.30 1.74
CA PRO A 66 7.99 -11.64 1.29
C PRO A 66 7.48 -12.64 2.34
N VAL A 67 6.87 -13.71 1.85
CA VAL A 67 6.41 -14.86 2.66
C VAL A 67 7.39 -16.00 2.55
#